data_AF-A0A5B7E1I2-F1
#
_entry.id   AF-A0A5B7E1I2-F1
#
_cell.length_a   1.000
_cell.length_b   1.000
_cell.length_c   1.000
_cell.angle_alpha   90.00
_cell.angle_beta   90.00
_cell.angle_gamma   90.00
#
_symmetry.space_group_name_H-M   'P 1'
#
loop_
_entity.id
_entity.type
_entity.pdbx_description
1 polymer ?
#
loop_
_entity_poly.entity_id
_entity_poly.type
_entity_poly.pdbx_seq_one_letter_code
_entity_poly.pdbx_strand_id
1 'polypeptide(L)' 'MEMSYMDKMTHMVGSYAPKEDVQSYTTPIEDAPSGLIARGHYTVKSLFTDDDNNEHLKWEWSFNIKKDWN' A
#
# COMPACT_ATOMS: atom_id res chain seq x y z
N MET A 1 20.99 11.86 8.98
CA MET A 1 20.78 10.47 8.52
C MET A 1 19.30 10.34 8.28
N GLU A 2 18.88 10.41 7.01
CA GLU A 2 17.48 10.22 6.63
C GLU A 2 17.21 8.71 6.78
N MET A 3 16.44 8.32 7.79
CA MET A 3 16.02 6.92 7.90
C MET A 3 14.88 6.70 6.91
N SER A 4 15.21 6.16 5.73
CA SER A 4 14.19 5.64 4.83
C SER A 4 13.71 4.29 5.36
N TYR A 5 12.52 4.27 5.94
CA TYR A 5 11.81 3.03 6.19
C TYR A 5 11.35 2.46 4.84
N MET A 6 12.01 1.38 4.39
CA MET A 6 11.69 0.72 3.13
C MET A 6 10.97 -0.60 3.43
N ASP A 7 9.65 -0.54 3.44
CA ASP A 7 8.80 -1.72 3.54
C ASP A 7 8.13 -2.01 2.19
N LYS A 8 8.01 -3.30 1.86
CA LYS A 8 7.40 -3.75 0.61
C LYS A 8 6.36 -4.82 0.93
N MET A 9 5.11 -4.47 0.69
CA MET A 9 3.98 -5.38 0.81
C MET A 9 3.45 -5.73 -0.58
N THR A 10 3.05 -6.99 -0.76
CA THR A 10 2.47 -7.49 -2.01
C THR A 10 1.34 -8.44 -1.66
N HIS A 11 0.16 -8.19 -2.21
CA HIS A 11 -1.02 -9.03 -2.00
C HIS A 11 -1.51 -9.61 -3.33
N MET A 12 -1.59 -10.93 -3.41
CA MET A 12 -2.21 -11.62 -4.55
C MET A 12 -3.72 -11.47 -4.43
N VAL A 13 -4.32 -10.63 -5.29
CA VAL A 13 -5.77 -10.40 -5.29
C VAL A 13 -6.53 -11.53 -5.99
N GLY A 14 -5.86 -12.34 -6.80
CA GLY A 14 -6.45 -13.47 -7.56
C GLY A 14 -6.70 -13.16 -9.04
N SER A 15 -7.33 -14.10 -9.72
CA SER A 15 -7.69 -13.98 -11.15
C SER A 15 -9.19 -13.74 -11.30
N TYR A 16 -9.57 -12.67 -11.98
CA TYR A 16 -10.96 -12.26 -12.16
C TYR A 16 -11.33 -12.22 -13.63
N ALA A 17 -12.46 -12.82 -14.00
CA ALA A 17 -13.00 -12.73 -15.35
C ALA A 17 -13.64 -11.36 -15.61
N PRO A 18 -13.76 -10.91 -16.88
CA PRO A 18 -14.47 -9.70 -17.22
C PRO A 18 -15.91 -9.71 -16.74
N LYS A 19 -16.35 -8.62 -16.10
CA LYS A 19 -17.73 -8.40 -15.63
C LYS A 19 -18.06 -6.91 -15.64
N GLU A 20 -19.34 -6.56 -15.69
CA GLU A 20 -19.81 -5.17 -15.65
C GLU A 20 -19.70 -4.56 -14.25
N ASP A 21 -19.94 -5.38 -13.21
CA ASP A 21 -19.86 -4.93 -11.82
C ASP A 21 -18.42 -4.74 -11.36
N VAL A 22 -18.20 -3.75 -10.49
CA VAL A 22 -16.87 -3.48 -9.91
C VAL A 22 -16.38 -4.66 -9.07
N GLN A 23 -15.09 -4.99 -9.19
CA GLN A 23 -14.43 -5.95 -8.30
C GLN A 23 -13.87 -5.23 -7.07
N SER A 24 -14.14 -5.77 -5.88
CA SER A 24 -13.56 -5.30 -4.63
C SER A 24 -12.75 -6.42 -3.96
N TYR A 25 -11.67 -6.03 -3.29
CA TYR A 25 -10.84 -6.91 -2.48
C TYR A 25 -10.45 -6.14 -1.21
N THR A 26 -10.53 -6.81 -0.06
CA THR A 26 -10.12 -6.26 1.22
C THR A 26 -8.86 -6.98 1.67
N THR A 27 -7.78 -6.24 1.86
CA THR A 27 -6.54 -6.79 2.41
C THR A 27 -6.75 -7.27 3.85
N PRO A 28 -5.94 -8.21 4.34
CA PRO A 28 -5.90 -8.53 5.76
C PRO A 28 -5.68 -7.28 6.61
N ILE A 29 -6.09 -7.36 7.88
CA ILE A 29 -5.85 -6.28 8.85
C ILE A 29 -4.34 -6.17 9.10
N GLU A 30 -3.83 -4.94 9.07
CA GLU A 30 -2.44 -4.62 9.37
C GLU A 30 -2.36 -3.54 10.45
N ASP A 31 -1.35 -3.63 11.31
CA ASP A 31 -1.08 -2.65 12.35
C ASP A 31 -0.08 -1.60 11.87
N ALA A 32 -0.40 -0.32 12.07
CA ALA A 32 0.53 0.76 11.76
C ALA A 32 1.76 0.71 12.69
N PRO A 33 2.98 1.01 12.18
CA PRO A 33 4.17 1.00 13.01
C PRO A 33 4.07 2.11 14.07
N SER A 34 4.58 1.82 15.26
CA SER A 34 4.42 2.68 16.44
C SER A 34 5.75 3.03 17.10
N GLY A 35 5.71 3.98 18.05
CA GLY A 35 6.90 4.51 18.72
C GLY A 35 7.46 5.79 18.07
N LEU A 36 8.35 6.47 18.80
CA LEU A 36 8.88 7.78 18.37
C LEU A 36 9.65 7.72 17.05
N ILE A 37 10.32 6.59 16.80
CA ILE A 37 11.17 6.39 15.61
C ILE A 37 10.33 6.14 14.35
N ALA A 38 9.14 5.54 14.49
CA ALA A 38 8.23 5.26 13.38
C ALA A 38 7.28 6.44 13.07
N ARG A 39 7.33 7.54 13.83
CA ARG A 39 6.53 8.73 13.51
C ARG A 39 7.24 9.53 12.42
N GLY A 40 6.48 10.00 11.44
CA GLY A 40 7.05 10.75 10.33
C GLY A 40 6.17 10.73 9.09
N HIS A 41 6.72 11.29 8.03
CA HIS A 41 6.13 11.31 6.70
C HIS A 41 6.52 10.05 5.93
N TYR A 42 5.54 9.40 5.33
CA TYR A 42 5.71 8.18 4.54
C TYR A 42 5.17 8.43 3.14
N THR A 43 5.94 8.03 2.14
CA THR A 43 5.51 8.00 0.74
C THR A 43 5.41 6.55 0.30
N VAL A 44 4.24 6.16 -0.20
CA VAL A 44 3.96 4.82 -0.70
C VAL A 44 3.89 4.86 -2.21
N LYS A 45 4.61 3.94 -2.84
CA LYS A 45 4.53 3.69 -4.29
C LYS A 45 3.74 2.42 -4.51
N SER A 46 2.57 2.55 -5.11
CA SER A 46 1.65 1.44 -5.36
C SER A 46 1.69 1.04 -6.83
N LEU A 47 1.65 -0.26 -7.08
CA LEU A 47 1.63 -0.85 -8.41
C LEU A 47 0.60 -1.99 -8.43
N PHE A 48 -0.31 -1.93 -9.38
CA PHE A 48 -1.23 -3.02 -9.71
C PHE A 48 -0.71 -3.74 -10.96
N THR A 49 -0.43 -5.03 -10.82
CA THR A 49 0.19 -5.86 -11.86
C THR A 49 -0.32 -7.31 -11.78
N ASP A 50 0.01 -8.10 -12.80
CA ASP A 50 -0.37 -9.52 -12.96
C ASP A 50 0.87 -10.39 -13.24
N ASP A 51 0.66 -11.71 -13.37
CA ASP A 51 1.74 -12.68 -13.63
C ASP A 51 2.41 -12.48 -15.02
N ASP A 52 1.78 -11.72 -15.91
CA ASP A 52 2.31 -11.34 -17.24
C ASP A 52 3.17 -10.06 -17.17
N ASN A 53 3.32 -9.45 -16.00
CA ASN A 53 4.05 -8.19 -15.73
C ASN A 53 3.43 -6.95 -16.40
N ASN A 54 2.12 -6.93 -16.63
CA ASN A 54 1.46 -5.72 -17.11
C ASN A 54 1.35 -4.68 -15.97
N GLU A 55 1.76 -3.42 -16.23
CA GLU A 55 1.51 -2.31 -15.29
C GLU A 55 0.10 -1.74 -15.53
N HIS A 56 -0.90 -2.26 -14.81
CA HIS A 56 -2.30 -1.83 -14.97
C HIS A 56 -2.57 -0.46 -14.36
N LEU A 57 -1.97 -0.17 -13.21
CA LEU A 57 -2.07 1.12 -12.53
C LEU A 57 -0.87 1.34 -11.62
N LYS A 58 -0.31 2.54 -11.64
CA LYS A 58 0.83 2.95 -10.82
C LYS A 58 0.58 4.34 -10.24
N TRP A 59 0.71 4.48 -8.94
CA TRP A 59 0.43 5.75 -8.26
C TRP A 59 1.26 5.90 -7.00
N GLU A 60 1.42 7.14 -6.58
CA GLU A 60 2.11 7.49 -5.34
C GLU A 60 1.14 8.25 -4.44
N TRP A 61 1.22 7.97 -3.15
CA TRP A 61 0.45 8.67 -2.12
C TRP A 61 1.31 8.78 -0.87
N SER A 62 0.96 9.72 0.00
CA SER A 62 1.71 9.93 1.23
C SER A 62 0.81 10.13 2.44
N PHE A 63 1.32 9.73 3.59
CA PHE A 63 0.61 9.83 4.86
C PHE A 63 1.60 10.13 6.00
N ASN A 64 1.07 10.58 7.14
CA ASN A 64 1.89 10.86 8.32
C ASN A 64 1.48 9.95 9.48
N ILE A 65 2.45 9.29 10.11
CA ILE A 65 2.24 8.58 11.37
C ILE A 65 2.49 9.56 12.51
N LYS A 66 1.43 9.88 13.24
CA LYS A 66 1.44 10.81 14.38
C LYS A 66 1.14 10.07 15.70
N LYS A 67 1.37 10.76 16.81
CA LYS A 67 0.96 10.28 18.14
C LYS A 67 -0.56 10.25 18.29
N ASP A 68 -1.20 11.29 17.76
CA ASP A 68 -2.63 11.58 17.91
C ASP A 68 -3.19 11.97 16.54
N TRP A 69 -4.50 11.83 16.36
CA TRP A 69 -5.18 12.06 15.07
C TRP A 69 -5.43 13.55 14.74
N ASN A 70 -5.07 14.46 15.65
CA ASN A 70 -5.20 15.92 15.46
C ASN A 70 -4.12 16.53 14.55
#